data_AF-A0A436DVB2-F1
#
_entry.id   AF-A0A436DVB2-F1
#
_cell.length_a   1.000
_cell.length_b   1.000
_cell.length_c   1.000
_cell.angle_alpha   90.00
_cell.angle_beta   90.00
_cell.angle_gamma   90.00
#
_symmetry.space_group_name_H-M   'P 1'
#
loop_
_entity.id
_entity.type
_entity.pdbx_description
1 polymer ?
#
loop_
_entity_poly.entity_id
_entity_poly.type
_entity_poly.pdbx_seq_one_letter_code
_entity_poly.pdbx_strand_id
1 'polypeptide(L)'
;FELLDAELDIEDAPGARDLVVSDGVLRFDNVGFRYEGAGGRPTLSGISFEARSGETIGIVGPPGSGKSTIAHLIPRFYDVTSGSITIDGQDIREVTLKSLRKAVGVVQQDAFLFTTSIENNIAYGNPWARETRIGQAAEYAQLHNYIMGLPAGYT
;
A
#
# COMPACT_ATOMS: atom_id res chain seq x y z
N PHE A 1 21.08 -19.11 -11.77
CA PHE A 1 20.06 -19.49 -12.76
C PHE A 1 18.71 -19.66 -12.08
N GLU A 2 18.61 -20.36 -10.93
CA GLU A 2 17.38 -20.48 -10.13
C GLU A 2 16.65 -19.16 -9.79
N LEU A 3 17.36 -18.03 -9.60
CA LEU A 3 16.71 -16.74 -9.32
C LEU A 3 15.89 -16.19 -10.51
N LEU A 4 16.26 -16.53 -11.75
CA LEU A 4 15.55 -16.09 -12.96
C LEU A 4 14.33 -16.96 -13.26
N ASP A 5 14.30 -18.18 -12.71
CA ASP A 5 13.25 -19.17 -12.90
C ASP A 5 12.23 -19.17 -11.75
N ALA A 6 12.38 -18.26 -10.77
CA ALA A 6 11.45 -18.12 -9.66
C ALA A 6 10.09 -17.61 -10.17
N GLU A 7 9.03 -18.34 -9.86
CA GLU A 7 7.66 -17.90 -10.14
C GLU A 7 7.34 -16.67 -9.29
N LEU A 8 6.68 -15.68 -9.91
CA LEU A 8 6.21 -14.50 -9.20
C LEU A 8 4.88 -14.84 -8.53
N ASP A 9 4.80 -14.68 -7.21
CA ASP A 9 3.58 -14.97 -6.44
C ASP A 9 2.40 -14.06 -6.82
N ILE A 10 2.67 -12.86 -7.34
CA ILE A 10 1.65 -11.85 -7.66
C ILE A 10 1.97 -11.20 -9.01
N GLU A 11 1.07 -11.40 -9.97
CA GLU A 11 1.12 -10.82 -11.31
C GLU A 11 -0.23 -10.22 -11.74
N ASP A 12 -0.18 -9.41 -12.80
CA ASP A 12 -1.39 -8.88 -13.45
C ASP A 12 -2.16 -10.03 -14.11
N ALA A 13 -3.47 -10.09 -13.90
CA ALA A 13 -4.30 -11.05 -14.62
C ALA A 13 -4.24 -10.79 -16.14
N PRO A 14 -4.36 -11.82 -16.99
CA PRO A 14 -4.45 -11.63 -18.43
C PRO A 14 -5.57 -10.64 -18.82
N GLY A 15 -5.20 -9.53 -19.45
CA GLY A 15 -6.16 -8.49 -19.84
C GLY A 15 -6.57 -7.53 -18.71
N ALA A 16 -5.85 -7.52 -17.60
CA ALA A 16 -6.04 -6.56 -16.51
C ALA A 16 -6.05 -5.11 -17.04
N ARG A 17 -7.01 -4.33 -16.55
CA ARG A 17 -7.18 -2.93 -16.94
C ARG A 17 -6.65 -2.01 -15.84
N ASP A 18 -6.41 -0.75 -16.17
CA ASP A 18 -6.08 0.22 -15.14
C ASP A 18 -7.29 0.44 -14.22
N LEU A 19 -7.04 0.46 -12.91
CA LEU A 19 -8.00 0.84 -11.90
C LEU A 19 -8.48 2.28 -12.14
N VAL A 20 -9.79 2.46 -12.23
CA VAL A 20 -10.41 3.78 -12.37
C VAL A 20 -11.08 4.14 -11.06
N VAL A 21 -10.46 5.03 -10.28
CA VAL A 21 -11.03 5.50 -9.01
C VAL A 21 -12.01 6.66 -9.29
N SER A 22 -13.24 6.52 -8.82
CA SER A 22 -14.30 7.53 -8.87
C SER A 22 -14.68 8.01 -7.47
N ASP A 23 -15.41 7.16 -6.73
CA ASP A 23 -16.00 7.52 -5.43
C ASP A 23 -15.08 7.17 -4.27
N GLY A 24 -14.00 6.41 -4.51
CA GLY A 24 -13.02 6.03 -3.50
C GLY A 24 -13.59 5.06 -2.45
N VAL A 25 -14.48 4.16 -2.85
CA VAL A 25 -15.10 3.17 -1.96
C VAL A 25 -14.27 1.90 -1.93
N LEU A 26 -13.65 1.60 -0.79
CA LEU A 26 -12.96 0.34 -0.51
C LEU A 26 -13.92 -0.63 0.17
N ARG A 27 -14.03 -1.86 -0.33
CA ARG A 27 -14.85 -2.89 0.30
C ARG A 27 -14.09 -4.20 0.47
N PHE A 28 -14.18 -4.76 1.66
CA PHE A 28 -13.84 -6.14 1.97
C PHE A 28 -15.13 -6.94 2.02
N ASP A 29 -15.20 -8.04 1.27
CA ASP A 29 -16.36 -8.93 1.25
C ASP A 29 -15.94 -10.37 1.57
N ASN A 30 -16.25 -10.80 2.80
CA ASN A 30 -15.99 -12.13 3.34
C ASN A 30 -14.52 -12.57 3.15
N VAL A 31 -13.59 -11.65 3.40
CA VAL A 31 -12.17 -11.85 3.13
C VAL A 31 -11.58 -12.85 4.12
N GLY A 32 -10.99 -13.91 3.56
CA GLY A 32 -10.17 -14.87 4.28
C GLY A 32 -8.75 -14.86 3.73
N PHE A 33 -7.76 -15.02 4.60
CA PHE A 33 -6.35 -15.01 4.19
C PHE A 33 -5.50 -15.90 5.09
N ARG A 34 -4.49 -16.53 4.47
CA ARG A 34 -3.47 -17.33 5.12
C ARG A 34 -2.13 -17.16 4.40
N TYR A 35 -1.06 -16.92 5.16
CA TYR A 35 0.30 -16.98 4.64
C TYR A 35 0.72 -18.40 4.27
N GLU A 36 1.48 -18.54 3.20
CA GLU A 36 2.14 -19.80 2.86
C GLU A 36 3.09 -20.23 3.99
N GLY A 37 3.15 -21.54 4.27
CA GLY A 37 3.95 -22.08 5.37
C GLY A 37 3.33 -21.94 6.78
N ALA A 38 2.19 -21.27 6.94
CA ALA A 38 1.54 -21.07 8.26
C ALA A 38 0.85 -22.34 8.85
N GLY A 39 1.21 -23.55 8.40
CA GLY A 39 0.64 -24.80 8.90
C GLY A 39 -0.88 -24.90 8.78
N GLY A 40 -1.48 -24.21 7.80
CA GLY A 40 -2.91 -24.24 7.52
C GLY A 40 -3.77 -23.26 8.33
N ARG A 41 -3.23 -22.57 9.36
CA ARG A 41 -4.03 -21.65 10.19
C ARG A 41 -4.36 -20.34 9.44
N PRO A 42 -5.65 -19.93 9.37
CA PRO A 42 -6.02 -18.66 8.76
C PRO A 42 -5.56 -17.49 9.62
N THR A 43 -5.01 -16.46 8.97
CA THR A 43 -4.68 -15.17 9.60
C THR A 43 -5.92 -14.27 9.67
N LEU A 44 -6.75 -14.28 8.62
CA LEU A 44 -8.02 -13.57 8.54
C LEU A 44 -9.13 -14.54 8.18
N SER A 45 -10.32 -14.35 8.73
CA SER A 45 -11.48 -15.21 8.51
C SER A 45 -12.76 -14.38 8.50
N GLY A 46 -13.41 -14.27 7.33
CA GLY A 46 -14.72 -13.63 7.17
C GLY A 46 -14.73 -12.13 7.44
N ILE A 47 -13.67 -11.41 7.05
CA ILE A 47 -13.59 -9.96 7.25
C ILE A 47 -14.45 -9.26 6.19
N SER A 48 -15.45 -8.50 6.65
CA SER A 48 -16.30 -7.67 5.80
C SER A 48 -16.44 -6.27 6.38
N PHE A 49 -16.12 -5.25 5.58
CA PHE A 49 -16.36 -3.85 5.90
C PHE A 49 -16.27 -2.99 4.63
N GLU A 50 -16.77 -1.76 4.72
CA GLU A 50 -16.71 -0.77 3.65
C GLU A 50 -16.12 0.53 4.24
N ALA A 51 -15.23 1.17 3.49
CA ALA A 51 -14.70 2.49 3.77
C ALA A 51 -15.03 3.40 2.57
N ARG A 52 -15.74 4.50 2.83
CA ARG A 52 -16.10 5.49 1.81
C ARG A 52 -15.08 6.63 1.78
N SER A 53 -15.07 7.38 0.69
CA SER A 53 -14.24 8.58 0.59
C SER A 53 -14.50 9.54 1.77
N GLY A 54 -13.41 9.97 2.39
CA GLY A 54 -13.42 10.83 3.59
C GLY A 54 -13.58 10.08 4.91
N GLU A 55 -13.92 8.79 4.91
CA GLU A 55 -14.00 8.00 6.15
C GLU A 55 -12.62 7.54 6.61
N THR A 56 -12.44 7.51 7.93
CA THR A 56 -11.25 6.95 8.57
C THR A 56 -11.63 5.74 9.40
N ILE A 57 -11.14 4.56 9.03
CA ILE A 57 -11.38 3.32 9.77
C ILE A 57 -10.16 3.01 10.65
N GLY A 58 -10.41 2.89 11.96
CA GLY A 58 -9.43 2.37 12.91
C GLY A 58 -9.57 0.86 13.11
N ILE A 59 -8.52 0.10 12.81
CA ILE A 59 -8.47 -1.35 13.07
C ILE A 59 -7.64 -1.60 14.33
N VAL A 60 -8.29 -2.04 15.40
CA VAL A 60 -7.66 -2.29 16.71
C VAL A 60 -7.77 -3.76 17.11
N GLY A 61 -6.76 -4.25 17.81
CA GLY A 61 -6.70 -5.64 18.25
C GLY A 61 -5.32 -6.04 18.79
N PRO A 62 -5.21 -7.17 19.50
CA PRO A 62 -3.97 -7.61 20.09
C PRO A 62 -2.87 -7.87 19.04
N PRO A 63 -1.58 -7.89 19.42
CA PRO A 63 -0.51 -8.32 18.52
C PRO A 63 -0.84 -9.67 17.87
N GLY A 64 -0.56 -9.81 16.57
CA GLY A 64 -0.86 -11.02 15.81
C GLY A 64 -2.31 -11.17 15.33
N SER A 65 -3.21 -10.22 15.60
CA SER A 65 -4.63 -10.28 15.17
C SER A 65 -4.87 -10.03 13.67
N GLY A 66 -3.83 -9.95 12.83
CA GLY A 66 -3.97 -9.74 11.38
C GLY A 66 -4.15 -8.28 10.91
N LYS A 67 -3.95 -7.27 11.77
CA LYS A 67 -4.10 -5.85 11.39
C LYS A 67 -3.21 -5.44 10.21
N SER A 68 -1.91 -5.73 10.32
CA SER A 68 -0.94 -5.44 9.26
C SER A 68 -1.25 -6.24 7.99
N THR A 69 -1.78 -7.45 8.14
CA THR A 69 -2.24 -8.28 7.02
C THR A 69 -3.38 -7.60 6.26
N ILE A 70 -4.39 -7.03 6.95
CA ILE A 70 -5.45 -6.25 6.28
C ILE A 70 -4.85 -5.09 5.48
N ALA A 71 -3.92 -4.34 6.07
CA ALA A 71 -3.24 -3.23 5.39
C ALA A 71 -2.43 -3.69 4.16
N HIS A 72 -1.78 -4.86 4.22
CA HIS A 72 -0.97 -5.41 3.12
C HIS A 72 -1.81 -6.00 1.97
N LEU A 73 -3.06 -6.38 2.23
CA LEU A 73 -3.94 -6.92 1.19
C LEU A 73 -4.49 -5.83 0.27
N ILE A 74 -4.67 -4.59 0.75
CA ILE A 74 -5.18 -3.47 -0.05
C ILE A 74 -4.28 -3.14 -1.27
N PRO A 75 -2.95 -2.97 -1.13
CA PRO A 75 -2.03 -2.78 -2.26
C PRO A 75 -1.70 -4.09 -3.01
N ARG A 76 -2.41 -5.19 -2.70
CA ARG A 76 -2.22 -6.53 -3.26
C ARG A 76 -0.76 -6.98 -3.18
N PHE A 77 -0.19 -6.98 -1.97
CA PHE A 77 1.09 -7.68 -1.71
C PHE A 77 0.89 -9.20 -1.60
N TYR A 78 -0.33 -9.62 -1.31
CA TYR A 78 -0.77 -11.02 -1.33
C TYR A 78 -2.18 -11.08 -1.89
N ASP A 79 -2.53 -12.19 -2.51
CA ASP A 79 -3.91 -12.48 -2.89
C ASP A 79 -4.69 -13.09 -1.73
N VAL A 80 -5.96 -12.71 -1.63
CA VAL A 80 -6.88 -13.27 -0.63
C VAL A 80 -7.10 -14.76 -0.92
N THR A 81 -7.17 -15.58 0.13
CA THR A 81 -7.48 -17.01 0.00
C THR A 81 -8.96 -17.24 -0.27
N SER A 82 -9.82 -16.33 0.17
CA SER A 82 -11.26 -16.34 -0.10
C SER A 82 -11.85 -14.93 -0.01
N GLY A 83 -13.03 -14.74 -0.62
CA GLY A 83 -13.69 -13.43 -0.67
C GLY A 83 -13.11 -12.51 -1.74
N SER A 84 -13.34 -11.21 -1.58
CA SER A 84 -12.84 -10.20 -2.50
C SER A 84 -12.56 -8.88 -1.80
N ILE A 85 -11.63 -8.11 -2.36
CA ILE A 85 -11.40 -6.72 -2.01
C ILE A 85 -11.65 -5.92 -3.28
N THR A 86 -12.48 -4.89 -3.19
CA THR A 86 -12.81 -4.03 -4.32
C THR A 86 -12.55 -2.56 -4.01
N ILE A 87 -12.18 -1.81 -5.04
CA ILE A 87 -12.15 -0.35 -5.02
C ILE A 87 -13.10 0.14 -6.09
N ASP A 88 -14.12 0.92 -5.70
CA ASP A 88 -15.22 1.36 -6.58
C ASP A 88 -15.86 0.19 -7.35
N GLY A 89 -16.02 -0.94 -6.65
CA GLY A 89 -16.61 -2.17 -7.21
C GLY A 89 -15.69 -2.98 -8.14
N GLN A 90 -14.49 -2.49 -8.46
CA GLN A 90 -13.49 -3.23 -9.25
C GLN A 90 -12.69 -4.14 -8.33
N ASP A 91 -12.65 -5.45 -8.60
CA ASP A 91 -11.80 -6.39 -7.85
C ASP A 91 -10.32 -6.05 -8.08
N ILE A 92 -9.57 -5.92 -7.00
CA ILE A 92 -8.14 -5.55 -7.07
C ILE A 92 -7.29 -6.58 -7.81
N ARG A 93 -7.80 -7.81 -8.01
CA ARG A 93 -7.15 -8.87 -8.80
C ARG A 93 -7.31 -8.70 -10.31
N GLU A 94 -8.31 -7.93 -10.74
CA GLU A 94 -8.64 -7.73 -12.17
C GLU A 94 -8.05 -6.44 -12.75
N VAL A 95 -7.38 -5.65 -11.92
CA VAL A 95 -6.71 -4.40 -12.31
C VAL A 95 -5.19 -4.54 -12.32
N THR A 96 -4.50 -3.66 -13.04
CA THR A 96 -3.04 -3.65 -13.07
C THR A 96 -2.48 -3.29 -11.70
N LEU A 97 -1.47 -4.02 -11.22
CA LEU A 97 -0.79 -3.75 -9.96
C LEU A 97 -0.23 -2.33 -9.90
N LYS A 98 0.23 -1.82 -11.05
CA LYS A 98 0.74 -0.45 -11.18
C LYS A 98 -0.33 0.59 -10.88
N SER A 99 -1.54 0.46 -11.45
CA SER A 99 -2.62 1.41 -11.21
C SER A 99 -3.15 1.33 -9.78
N LEU A 100 -3.30 0.12 -9.24
CA LEU A 100 -3.68 -0.13 -7.85
C LEU A 100 -2.71 0.52 -6.85
N ARG A 101 -1.42 0.22 -6.96
CA ARG A 101 -0.39 0.74 -6.04
C ARG A 101 -0.12 2.23 -6.21
N LYS A 102 -0.54 2.83 -7.32
CA LYS A 102 -0.55 4.28 -7.50
C LYS A 102 -1.73 4.94 -6.76
N ALA A 103 -2.88 4.25 -6.68
CA ALA A 103 -4.05 4.74 -5.96
C ALA A 103 -3.94 4.55 -4.43
N VAL A 104 -3.18 3.55 -3.98
CA VAL A 104 -3.04 3.19 -2.56
C VAL A 104 -1.70 3.68 -2.00
N GLY A 105 -1.74 4.66 -1.12
CA GLY A 105 -0.57 5.07 -0.32
C GLY A 105 -0.38 4.16 0.89
N VAL A 106 0.85 3.71 1.13
CA VAL A 106 1.20 2.87 2.29
C VAL A 106 2.30 3.55 3.10
N VAL A 107 2.08 3.69 4.41
CA VAL A 107 3.10 4.12 5.36
C VAL A 107 3.46 2.92 6.21
N GLN A 108 4.71 2.45 6.09
CA GLN A 108 5.20 1.30 6.84
C GLN A 108 5.53 1.70 8.28
N GLN A 109 5.47 0.72 9.20
CA GLN A 109 5.83 0.92 10.60
C GLN A 109 7.32 1.30 10.74
N ASP A 110 8.19 0.66 9.96
CA ASP A 110 9.61 0.98 9.88
C ASP A 110 9.88 1.72 8.57
N ALA A 111 10.26 2.99 8.66
CA ALA A 111 10.60 3.79 7.48
C ALA A 111 11.98 3.40 6.95
N PHE A 112 12.06 3.10 5.65
CA PHE A 112 13.33 2.90 4.96
C PHE A 112 13.79 4.21 4.32
N LEU A 113 15.06 4.58 4.53
CA LEU A 113 15.70 5.70 3.85
C LEU A 113 16.85 5.19 2.99
N PHE A 114 16.88 5.63 1.74
CA PHE A 114 18.02 5.41 0.86
C PHE A 114 19.20 6.27 1.31
N THR A 115 20.42 5.76 1.12
CA THR A 115 21.67 6.51 1.34
C THR A 115 21.84 7.58 0.26
N THR A 116 21.07 8.65 0.38
CA THR A 116 21.00 9.80 -0.52
C THR A 116 20.43 11.01 0.23
N SER A 117 20.23 12.13 -0.46
CA SER A 117 19.69 13.35 0.13
C SER A 117 18.27 13.18 0.69
N ILE A 118 17.87 14.08 1.58
CA ILE A 118 16.49 14.13 2.10
C ILE A 118 15.52 14.43 0.94
N GLU A 119 15.92 15.32 0.03
CA GLU A 119 15.19 15.62 -1.19
C GLU A 119 14.87 14.35 -1.98
N ASN A 120 15.88 13.51 -2.26
CA ASN A 120 15.71 12.30 -3.06
C ASN A 120 14.83 11.26 -2.34
N ASN A 121 14.91 11.17 -1.01
CA ASN A 121 14.02 10.32 -0.23
C ASN A 121 12.56 10.79 -0.28
N ILE A 122 12.29 12.11 -0.27
CA ILE A 122 10.93 12.64 -0.42
C ILE A 122 10.45 12.49 -1.86
N ALA A 123 11.30 12.81 -2.84
CA ALA A 123 11.01 12.67 -4.27
C ALA A 123 10.76 11.22 -4.68
N TYR A 124 11.23 10.23 -3.91
CA TYR A 124 10.96 8.82 -4.18
C TYR A 124 9.46 8.51 -4.34
N GLY A 125 8.57 9.18 -3.60
CA GLY A 125 7.12 9.02 -3.73
C GLY A 125 6.55 9.55 -5.05
N ASN A 126 7.23 10.50 -5.69
CA ASN A 126 6.95 10.99 -7.04
C ASN A 126 8.23 11.54 -7.68
N PRO A 127 9.00 10.70 -8.41
CA PRO A 127 10.32 11.09 -8.92
C PRO A 127 10.32 12.27 -9.90
N TRP A 128 9.14 12.63 -10.42
CA TRP A 128 8.94 13.76 -11.33
C TRP A 128 8.37 15.00 -10.63
N ALA A 129 8.30 15.00 -9.30
CA ALA A 129 7.88 16.16 -8.53
C ALA A 129 8.85 17.33 -8.73
N ARG A 130 8.30 18.54 -8.93
CA ARG A 130 9.10 19.77 -8.89
C ARG A 130 9.58 20.03 -7.46
N GLU A 131 10.72 20.69 -7.28
CA GLU A 131 11.27 21.06 -5.96
C GLU A 131 10.23 21.69 -5.01
N THR A 132 9.35 22.55 -5.55
CA THR A 132 8.28 23.18 -4.76
C THR A 132 7.31 22.19 -4.12
N ARG A 133 7.04 21.05 -4.79
CA ARG A 133 6.21 19.96 -4.25
C ARG A 133 6.92 19.20 -3.13
N ILE A 134 8.25 19.08 -3.21
CA ILE A 134 9.07 18.42 -2.17
C ILE A 134 9.01 19.22 -0.87
N GLY A 135 9.21 20.54 -0.95
CA GLY A 135 9.09 21.43 0.20
C GLY A 135 7.68 21.39 0.83
N GLN A 136 6.62 21.42 0.00
CA GLN A 136 5.24 21.30 0.48
C GLN A 136 4.96 19.95 1.16
N ALA A 137 5.46 18.84 0.61
CA ALA A 137 5.31 17.53 1.23
C ALA A 137 5.99 17.49 2.61
N ALA A 138 7.18 18.08 2.74
CA ALA A 138 7.87 18.22 4.02
C ALA A 138 7.13 19.15 5.01
N GLU A 139 6.44 20.19 4.53
CA GLU A 139 5.58 21.03 5.37
C GLU A 139 4.38 20.24 5.90
N TYR A 140 3.67 19.49 5.05
CA TYR A 140 2.56 18.64 5.49
C TYR A 140 3.00 17.56 6.48
N ALA A 141 4.22 17.02 6.30
CA ALA A 141 4.83 16.09 7.24
C ALA A 141 5.42 16.77 8.50
N GLN A 142 5.35 18.10 8.62
CA GLN A 142 5.92 18.89 9.71
C GLN A 142 7.45 18.75 9.88
N LEU A 143 8.16 18.44 8.78
CA LEU A 143 9.61 18.26 8.74
C LEU A 143 10.36 19.44 8.12
N HIS A 144 9.69 20.31 7.37
CA HIS A 144 10.36 21.38 6.61
C HIS A 144 11.33 22.22 7.46
N ASN A 145 10.85 22.75 8.59
CA ASN A 145 11.66 23.60 9.47
C ASN A 145 12.84 22.84 10.10
N TYR A 146 12.64 21.56 10.40
CA TYR A 146 13.70 20.69 10.92
C TYR A 146 14.79 20.49 9.87
N ILE A 147 14.40 20.16 8.63
CA ILE A 147 15.32 19.96 7.50
C ILE A 147 16.14 21.22 7.25
N MET A 148 15.50 22.39 7.22
CA MET A 148 16.18 23.68 7.01
C MET A 148 17.18 24.04 8.13
N GLY A 149 17.07 23.44 9.31
CA GLY A 149 18.03 23.59 10.40
C GLY A 149 19.26 22.68 10.29
N LEU A 150 19.25 21.69 9.39
CA LEU A 150 20.39 20.80 9.17
C LEU A 150 21.50 21.50 8.38
N PRO A 151 22.78 21.16 8.61
CA PRO A 151 23.90 21.80 7.93
C PRO A 151 23.83 21.78 6.39
N ALA A 152 23.22 20.76 5.82
CA ALA A 152 23.07 20.58 4.37
C ALA A 152 21.63 20.79 3.86
N GLY A 153 20.69 21.10 4.75
CA GLY A 153 19.29 21.27 4.39
C GLY A 153 18.71 20.01 3.75
N TYR A 154 18.16 20.17 2.54
CA TYR A 154 17.56 19.08 1.77
C TYR A 154 18.58 18.19 1.04
N THR A 155 19.81 18.64 0.86
CA THR A 155 20.82 18.04 -0.03
C THR A 155 21.85 17.21 0.72
#